data_AF-A0A6G0Y075-F1
#
_entry.id   AF-A0A6G0Y075-F1
#
_cell.length_a   1.000
_cell.length_b   1.000
_cell.length_c   1.000
_cell.angle_alpha   90.00
_cell.angle_beta   90.00
_cell.angle_gamma   90.00
#
_symmetry.space_group_name_H-M   'P 1'
#
loop_
_entity.id
_entity.type
_entity.pdbx_description
1 polymer ?
#
loop_
_entity_poly.entity_id
_entity_poly.type
_entity_poly.pdbx_seq_one_letter_code
_entity_poly.pdbx_strand_id
1 'polypeptide(L)'
;MDQKLQIIMKANDKTRSLALPLPVLPSSLVGILPTKSIDEVDAVEALLSNNEDGLKSQEELKSYLYIKASNTSSFSAAIRQTVDCCFEYHVLALFSYKGKTKRSFIDLKIYSVIYALSGFRTSPLEER
;
A
#
# COMPACT_ATOMS: atom_id res chain seq x y z
N MET A 1 17.96 -29.72 30.72
CA MET A 1 17.48 -28.56 29.96
C MET A 1 16.15 -28.96 29.33
N ASP A 2 15.07 -28.30 29.69
CA ASP A 2 13.69 -28.79 29.50
C ASP A 2 13.23 -28.74 28.03
N GLN A 3 12.73 -29.85 27.49
CA GLN A 3 12.27 -29.96 26.09
C GLN A 3 11.13 -28.99 25.77
N LYS A 4 10.30 -28.62 26.77
CA LYS A 4 9.22 -27.64 26.59
C LYS A 4 9.77 -26.22 26.41
N LEU A 5 10.87 -25.88 27.10
CA LEU A 5 11.55 -24.59 26.91
C LEU A 5 12.13 -24.46 25.50
N GLN A 6 12.67 -25.54 24.93
CA GLN A 6 13.17 -25.52 23.54
C GLN A 6 12.07 -25.31 22.50
N ILE A 7 10.85 -25.82 22.76
CA ILE A 7 9.69 -25.62 21.86
C ILE A 7 9.19 -24.18 21.95
N ILE A 8 9.14 -23.59 23.15
CA ILE A 8 8.76 -22.17 23.33
C ILE A 8 9.80 -21.25 22.67
N MET A 9 11.09 -21.55 22.81
CA MET A 9 12.16 -20.80 22.12
C MET A 9 12.05 -20.91 20.58
N LYS A 10 11.76 -22.11 20.03
CA LYS A 10 11.53 -22.29 18.59
C LYS A 10 10.24 -21.64 18.07
N ALA A 11 9.20 -21.52 18.90
CA ALA A 11 8.01 -20.74 18.55
C ALA A 11 8.31 -19.24 18.50
N ASN A 12 9.22 -18.77 19.36
CA ASN A 12 9.69 -17.38 19.39
C ASN A 12 10.67 -17.03 18.24
N ASP A 13 11.22 -18.02 17.53
CA ASP A 13 12.00 -17.81 16.30
C ASP A 13 11.12 -17.36 15.11
N LYS A 14 9.80 -17.63 15.13
CA LYS A 14 8.86 -17.06 14.13
C LYS A 14 8.57 -15.58 14.37
N THR A 15 8.90 -15.06 15.55
CA THR A 15 8.95 -13.64 15.88
C THR A 15 10.37 -13.10 15.78
N ARG A 16 11.23 -13.72 14.96
CA ARG A 16 12.31 -12.97 14.32
C ARG A 16 11.63 -11.93 13.45
N SER A 17 11.33 -10.79 14.07
CA SER A 17 11.26 -9.50 13.44
C SER A 17 12.51 -9.45 12.56
N LEU A 18 12.35 -9.86 11.29
CA LEU A 18 13.21 -9.35 10.24
C LEU A 18 13.21 -7.86 10.54
N ALA A 19 14.38 -7.31 10.86
CA ALA A 19 14.55 -5.88 11.03
C ALA A 19 14.29 -5.28 9.64
N LEU A 20 13.01 -5.27 9.25
CA LEU A 20 12.54 -4.60 8.07
C LEU A 20 12.91 -3.14 8.32
N PRO A 21 13.59 -2.50 7.37
CA PRO A 21 13.91 -1.09 7.51
C PRO A 21 12.63 -0.35 7.91
N LEU A 22 12.75 0.61 8.84
CA LEU A 22 11.61 1.42 9.25
C LEU A 22 10.95 1.95 7.97
N PRO A 23 9.64 1.74 7.78
CA PRO A 23 8.97 2.15 6.56
C PRO A 23 9.03 3.68 6.49
N VAL A 24 9.94 4.21 5.68
CA VAL A 24 10.03 5.64 5.39
C VAL A 24 9.14 5.90 4.18
N LEU A 25 8.15 6.76 4.38
CA LEU A 25 7.32 7.22 3.28
C LEU A 25 8.20 8.02 2.30
N PRO A 26 8.03 7.86 0.97
CA PRO A 26 8.83 8.59 0.00
C PRO A 26 8.77 10.09 0.27
N SER A 27 9.90 10.79 0.24
CA SER A 27 9.98 12.21 0.64
C SER A 27 9.01 13.11 -0.14
N SER A 28 8.73 12.76 -1.41
CA SER A 28 7.77 13.45 -2.28
C SER A 28 6.32 13.29 -1.83
N LEU A 29 6.00 12.24 -1.07
CA LEU A 29 4.67 11.90 -0.59
C LEU A 29 4.47 12.23 0.90
N VAL A 30 5.56 12.54 1.62
CA VAL A 30 5.53 12.99 3.01
C VAL A 30 4.73 14.28 3.13
N GLY A 31 3.72 14.26 4.01
CA GLY A 31 2.83 15.40 4.24
C GLY A 31 1.62 15.46 3.32
N ILE A 32 1.54 14.61 2.30
CA ILE A 32 0.37 14.48 1.40
C ILE A 32 -0.42 13.20 1.68
N LEU A 33 0.27 12.11 2.05
CA LEU A 33 -0.40 10.86 2.45
C LEU A 33 -0.60 10.76 3.97
N PRO A 34 -1.76 10.24 4.43
CA PRO A 34 -2.94 9.90 3.64
C PRO A 34 -3.64 11.16 3.10
N THR A 35 -4.16 11.07 1.87
CA THR A 35 -4.83 12.21 1.20
C THR A 35 -6.13 12.59 1.89
N LYS A 36 -6.35 13.89 2.03
CA LYS A 36 -7.48 14.53 2.74
C LYS A 36 -8.39 15.33 1.81
N SER A 37 -7.96 15.58 0.58
CA SER A 37 -8.74 16.30 -0.42
C SER A 37 -8.52 15.72 -1.81
N ILE A 38 -9.39 16.06 -2.76
CA ILE A 38 -9.22 15.63 -4.15
C ILE A 38 -7.98 16.26 -4.80
N ASP A 39 -7.65 17.48 -4.41
CA ASP A 39 -6.47 18.20 -4.90
C ASP A 39 -5.18 17.50 -4.47
N GLU A 40 -5.15 16.96 -3.25
CA GLU A 40 -4.03 16.12 -2.77
C GLU A 40 -3.95 14.79 -3.53
N VAL A 41 -5.08 14.18 -3.90
CA VAL A 41 -5.07 12.98 -4.76
C VAL A 41 -4.46 13.32 -6.12
N ASP A 42 -4.88 14.42 -6.74
CA ASP A 42 -4.35 14.84 -8.05
C ASP A 42 -2.87 15.19 -7.99
N ALA A 43 -2.40 15.80 -6.89
CA ALA A 43 -0.99 16.05 -6.64
C ALA A 43 -0.18 14.75 -6.53
N VAL A 44 -0.67 13.75 -5.79
CA VAL A 44 -0.01 12.44 -5.69
C VAL A 44 0.00 11.73 -7.04
N GLU A 45 -1.11 11.75 -7.79
CA GLU A 45 -1.19 11.14 -9.11
C GLU A 45 -0.19 11.76 -10.10
N ALA A 46 0.05 13.08 -10.02
CA ALA A 46 1.09 13.75 -10.81
C ALA A 46 2.50 13.29 -10.41
N LEU A 47 2.76 13.12 -9.11
CA LEU A 47 4.02 12.61 -8.58
C LEU A 47 4.26 11.14 -8.94
N LEU A 48 3.19 10.35 -9.09
CA LEU A 48 3.24 8.94 -9.52
C LEU A 48 3.11 8.77 -11.04
N SER A 49 3.37 9.83 -11.82
CA SER A 49 3.31 9.76 -13.28
C SER A 49 4.36 8.80 -13.87
N ASN A 50 4.23 8.47 -15.17
CA ASN A 50 5.10 7.49 -15.84
C ASN A 50 6.47 8.07 -16.27
N ASN A 51 6.93 9.16 -15.65
CA ASN A 51 8.29 9.66 -15.85
C ASN A 51 9.28 8.92 -14.92
N GLU A 52 10.58 9.15 -15.09
CA GLU A 52 11.63 8.45 -14.31
C GLU A 52 11.46 8.65 -12.80
N ASP A 53 11.26 9.90 -12.37
CA ASP A 53 11.05 10.24 -10.96
C ASP A 53 9.75 9.65 -10.38
N GLY A 54 8.70 9.55 -11.20
CA GLY A 54 7.42 9.00 -10.81
C GLY A 54 7.43 7.48 -10.73
N LEU A 55 8.14 6.79 -11.62
CA LEU A 55 8.40 5.36 -11.49
C LEU A 55 9.19 5.03 -10.22
N LYS A 56 10.19 5.84 -9.89
CA LYS A 56 10.92 5.72 -8.62
C LYS A 56 10.00 5.93 -7.43
N SER A 57 9.16 6.96 -7.46
CA SER A 57 8.18 7.26 -6.40
C SER A 57 7.15 6.12 -6.22
N GLN A 58 6.71 5.48 -7.31
CA GLN A 58 5.84 4.30 -7.28
C GLN A 58 6.52 3.11 -6.59
N GLU A 59 7.78 2.81 -6.91
CA GLU A 59 8.53 1.70 -6.29
C GLU A 59 8.82 1.95 -4.81
N GLU A 60 9.15 3.18 -4.43
CA GLU A 60 9.36 3.56 -3.03
C GLU A 60 8.02 3.48 -2.25
N LEU A 61 6.91 3.96 -2.82
CA LEU A 61 5.58 3.85 -2.21
C LEU A 61 5.16 2.38 -2.05
N LYS A 62 5.39 1.54 -3.08
CA LYS A 62 5.13 0.10 -3.02
C LYS A 62 5.89 -0.55 -1.86
N SER A 63 7.18 -0.24 -1.74
CA SER A 63 8.04 -0.76 -0.66
C SER A 63 7.55 -0.34 0.73
N TYR A 64 7.17 0.94 0.88
CA TYR A 64 6.58 1.47 2.12
C TYR A 64 5.29 0.72 2.50
N LEU A 65 4.37 0.57 1.56
CA LEU A 65 3.08 -0.10 1.78
C LEU A 65 3.25 -1.59 2.10
N TYR A 66 4.19 -2.27 1.42
CA TYR A 66 4.51 -3.67 1.69
C TYR A 66 4.97 -3.87 3.15
N ILE A 67 5.89 -3.04 3.63
CA ILE A 67 6.38 -3.11 5.00
C ILE A 67 5.25 -2.81 6.00
N LYS A 68 4.40 -1.81 5.73
CA LYS A 68 3.25 -1.49 6.59
C LYS A 68 2.25 -2.64 6.70
N ALA A 69 1.96 -3.30 5.59
CA ALA A 69 0.99 -4.40 5.51
C ALA A 69 1.54 -5.77 5.97
N SER A 70 2.86 -5.90 6.10
CA SER A 70 3.56 -7.17 6.37
C SER A 70 3.13 -7.90 7.65
N ASN A 71 2.61 -7.16 8.65
CA ASN A 71 2.22 -7.70 9.95
C ASN A 71 0.71 -7.97 10.08
N THR A 72 -0.02 -8.01 8.96
CA THR A 72 -1.47 -8.27 8.99
C THR A 72 -1.79 -9.76 8.96
N SER A 73 -2.86 -10.13 9.66
CA SER A 73 -3.29 -11.52 9.80
C SER A 73 -4.06 -12.07 8.60
N SER A 74 -4.48 -11.23 7.66
CA SER A 74 -5.21 -11.65 6.45
C SER A 74 -4.97 -10.70 5.29
N PHE A 75 -5.14 -11.21 4.06
CA PHE A 75 -5.10 -10.40 2.84
C PHE A 75 -6.08 -9.22 2.89
N SER A 76 -7.31 -9.44 3.37
CA SER A 76 -8.30 -8.35 3.48
C SER A 76 -7.88 -7.24 4.45
N ALA A 77 -7.19 -7.61 5.54
CA ALA A 77 -6.64 -6.64 6.48
C ALA A 77 -5.45 -5.89 5.88
N ALA A 78 -4.59 -6.59 5.11
CA ALA A 78 -3.49 -5.98 4.37
C ALA A 78 -3.99 -4.90 3.39
N ILE A 79 -5.02 -5.22 2.58
CA ILE A 79 -5.60 -4.27 1.62
C ILE A 79 -6.23 -3.07 2.31
N ARG A 80 -6.99 -3.27 3.40
CA ARG A 80 -7.54 -2.14 4.14
C ARG A 80 -6.43 -1.24 4.70
N GLN A 81 -5.41 -1.85 5.30
CA GLN A 81 -4.30 -1.09 5.86
C GLN A 81 -3.52 -0.30 4.79
N THR A 82 -3.28 -0.87 3.60
CA THR A 82 -2.60 -0.14 2.52
C THR A 82 -3.46 1.01 2.00
N VAL A 83 -4.77 0.80 1.86
CA VAL A 83 -5.71 1.86 1.47
C VAL A 83 -5.77 2.97 2.51
N ASP A 84 -5.85 2.64 3.80
CA ASP A 84 -5.84 3.60 4.91
C ASP A 84 -4.52 4.39 5.01
N CYS A 85 -3.41 3.82 4.52
CA CYS A 85 -2.14 4.55 4.40
C CYS A 85 -2.15 5.60 3.29
N CYS A 86 -3.05 5.49 2.32
CA CYS A 86 -3.07 6.34 1.13
C CYS A 86 -4.21 7.38 1.15
N PHE A 87 -5.31 7.11 1.84
CA PHE A 87 -6.51 7.94 1.78
C PHE A 87 -7.20 8.03 3.14
N GLU A 88 -7.74 9.22 3.46
CA GLU A 88 -8.77 9.33 4.48
C GLU A 88 -10.13 8.83 3.95
N TYR A 89 -10.97 8.34 4.87
CA TYR A 89 -12.24 7.70 4.54
C TYR A 89 -13.18 8.59 3.70
N HIS A 90 -13.25 9.89 4.01
CA HIS A 90 -14.13 10.80 3.26
C HIS A 90 -13.64 11.04 1.84
N VAL A 91 -12.33 10.95 1.58
CA VAL A 91 -11.77 11.00 0.22
C VAL A 91 -12.16 9.74 -0.55
N LEU A 92 -12.00 8.55 0.05
CA LEU A 92 -12.41 7.29 -0.57
C LEU A 92 -13.90 7.26 -0.93
N ALA A 93 -14.74 7.90 -0.11
CA ALA A 93 -16.17 8.00 -0.36
C ALA A 93 -16.50 8.79 -1.65
N LEU A 94 -15.56 9.58 -2.20
CA LEU A 94 -15.72 10.29 -3.48
C LEU A 94 -15.47 9.40 -4.71
N PHE A 95 -14.93 8.20 -4.52
CA PHE A 95 -14.64 7.27 -5.60
C PHE A 95 -15.67 6.13 -5.66
N SER A 96 -15.74 5.48 -6.82
CA SER A 96 -16.36 4.17 -6.98
C SER A 96 -15.40 3.26 -7.71
N TYR A 97 -15.49 1.95 -7.49
CA TYR A 97 -14.52 1.00 -8.06
C TYR A 97 -14.35 1.19 -9.59
N LYS A 98 -15.43 1.13 -10.38
CA LYS A 98 -15.39 1.27 -11.86
C LYS A 98 -15.85 2.63 -12.40
N GLY A 99 -16.12 3.60 -11.56
CA GLY A 99 -16.40 4.97 -12.02
C GLY A 99 -17.74 5.22 -12.72
N LYS A 100 -18.88 4.69 -12.23
CA LYS A 100 -20.18 4.92 -12.91
C LYS A 100 -20.77 6.31 -12.67
N THR A 101 -20.81 6.74 -11.42
CA THR A 101 -21.39 8.03 -10.98
C THR A 101 -20.39 8.89 -10.20
N LYS A 102 -19.22 8.31 -9.91
CA LYS A 102 -18.11 8.88 -9.15
C LYS A 102 -16.84 8.66 -9.94
N ARG A 103 -15.74 9.32 -9.55
CA ARG A 103 -14.43 9.05 -10.14
C ARG A 103 -14.07 7.57 -9.96
N SER A 104 -13.45 6.99 -10.98
CA SER A 104 -13.03 5.59 -11.01
C SER A 104 -11.81 5.39 -10.12
N PHE A 105 -11.90 4.46 -9.17
CA PHE A 105 -10.78 4.14 -8.28
C PHE A 105 -9.70 3.33 -9.01
N ILE A 106 -10.11 2.43 -9.92
CA ILE A 106 -9.17 1.56 -10.64
C ILE A 106 -8.24 2.31 -11.60
N ASP A 107 -8.61 3.54 -11.97
CA ASP A 107 -7.82 4.35 -12.91
C ASP A 107 -6.72 5.14 -12.20
N LEU A 108 -6.69 5.15 -10.86
CA LEU A 108 -5.64 5.82 -10.08
C LEU A 108 -4.32 5.05 -10.13
N LYS A 109 -3.21 5.77 -10.24
CA LYS A 109 -1.86 5.26 -10.08
C LYS A 109 -1.63 4.70 -8.69
N ILE A 110 -2.13 5.36 -7.64
CA ILE A 110 -2.09 4.82 -6.28
C ILE A 110 -2.73 3.42 -6.24
N TYR A 111 -3.88 3.24 -6.91
CA TYR A 111 -4.51 1.91 -6.99
C TYR A 111 -3.61 0.90 -7.70
N SER A 112 -2.96 1.26 -8.81
CA SER A 112 -2.03 0.36 -9.50
C SER A 112 -0.86 -0.06 -8.62
N VAL A 113 -0.34 0.84 -7.78
CA VAL A 113 0.73 0.55 -6.80
C VAL A 113 0.23 -0.41 -5.73
N ILE A 114 -0.96 -0.17 -5.16
CA ILE A 114 -1.59 -1.08 -4.19
C ILE A 114 -1.85 -2.44 -4.82
N TYR A 115 -2.34 -2.47 -6.06
CA TYR A 115 -2.62 -3.69 -6.80
C TYR A 115 -1.37 -4.52 -7.04
N ALA A 116 -0.24 -3.89 -7.37
CA ALA A 116 1.03 -4.59 -7.58
C ALA A 116 1.51 -5.37 -6.34
N LEU A 117 1.07 -5.00 -5.14
CA LEU A 117 1.40 -5.73 -3.90
C LEU A 117 0.73 -7.10 -3.78
N SER A 118 -0.37 -7.31 -4.51
CA SER A 118 -1.14 -8.56 -4.46
C SER A 118 -0.47 -9.73 -5.18
N GLY A 119 0.58 -9.47 -5.97
CA GLY A 119 1.26 -10.48 -6.79
C GLY A 119 0.53 -10.84 -8.09
N PHE A 120 -0.57 -10.16 -8.43
CA PHE A 120 -1.20 -10.30 -9.75
C PHE A 120 -0.25 -9.77 -10.84
N ARG A 121 -0.02 -10.59 -11.87
CA ARG A 121 0.90 -10.31 -12.99
C ARG A 121 0.25 -9.52 -14.14
N THR A 122 -1.05 -9.29 -14.06
CA THR A 122 -1.89 -8.61 -15.04
C THR A 122 -2.20 -7.21 -14.56
N SER A 123 -2.24 -6.22 -15.46
CA SER A 123 -2.72 -4.90 -15.07
C SER A 123 -4.21 -5.00 -14.70
N PRO A 124 -4.75 -4.17 -13.78
CA PRO A 124 -6.17 -4.20 -13.43
C PRO A 124 -7.12 -3.95 -14.62
N LEU A 125 -6.60 -3.39 -15.71
CA LEU A 125 -7.33 -3.12 -16.94
C LEU A 125 -7.41 -4.34 -17.87
N GLU A 126 -6.50 -5.32 -17.71
CA GLU A 126 -6.43 -6.55 -18.51
C GLU A 126 -7.34 -7.68 -17.99
N GLU A 127 -7.81 -7.60 -16.74
CA GLU A 127 -8.81 -8.52 -16.17
C GLU A 127 -10.26 -8.18 -16.58
N ARG A 128 -10.41 -7.48 -17.71
CA ARG A 128 -11.71 -7.06 -18.27
C ARG A 128 -12.38 -8.14 -19.10
#